data_AF-A0A4R8QUZ2-F1
#
_entry.id   AF-A0A4R8QUZ2-F1
#
_cell.length_a   1.000
_cell.length_b   1.000
_cell.length_c   1.000
_cell.angle_alpha   90.00
_cell.angle_beta   90.00
_cell.angle_gamma   90.00
#
_symmetry.space_group_name_H-M   'P 1'
#
loop_
_entity.id
_entity.type
_entity.pdbx_description
1 polymer ?
#
loop_
_entity_poly.entity_id
_entity_poly.type
_entity_poly.pdbx_seq_one_letter_code
_entity_poly.pdbx_strand_id
1 'polypeptide(L)' 'MWQDSPLVFVLDHVDGNPANNCRENLRLVCPNCDSQLPTYKSRNRGNGRSSRRRRYADGKSY' A
#
# COMPACT_ATOMS: atom_id res chain seq x y z
N MET A 1 -12.19 -1.67 -16.33
CA MET A 1 -11.55 -2.21 -17.55
C MET A 1 -10.46 -1.25 -17.98
N TRP A 2 -9.35 -1.75 -18.53
CA TRP A 2 -8.28 -0.97 -19.18
C TRP A 2 -7.74 -1.80 -20.35
N GLN A 3 -7.74 -1.24 -21.56
CA GLN A 3 -7.38 -1.97 -22.79
C GLN A 3 -8.04 -3.36 -22.88
N ASP A 4 -9.37 -3.40 -22.75
CA ASP A 4 -10.21 -4.61 -22.76
C ASP A 4 -9.87 -5.67 -21.70
N SER A 5 -9.01 -5.33 -20.73
CA SER A 5 -8.65 -6.19 -19.62
C SER A 5 -9.31 -5.73 -18.32
N PRO A 6 -9.75 -6.67 -17.45
CA PRO A 6 -10.29 -6.31 -16.14
C PRO A 6 -9.23 -5.64 -15.27
N LEU A 7 -9.64 -4.60 -14.54
CA LEU A 7 -8.78 -3.99 -13.53
C LEU A 7 -8.88 -4.81 -12.25
N VAL A 8 -7.73 -5.18 -11.71
CA VAL A 8 -7.64 -5.84 -10.40
C VAL A 8 -7.71 -4.78 -9.31
N PHE A 9 -8.57 -4.99 -8.31
CA PHE A 9 -8.64 -4.12 -7.15
C PHE A 9 -7.40 -4.27 -6.28
N VAL A 10 -6.95 -3.15 -5.72
CA VAL A 10 -5.89 -3.09 -4.72
C VAL A 10 -6.54 -3.19 -3.34
N LEU A 11 -5.99 -4.04 -2.47
CA LEU A 11 -6.31 -4.04 -1.05
C LEU A 11 -5.52 -2.91 -0.38
N ASP A 12 -6.24 -1.92 0.15
CA ASP A 12 -5.68 -0.73 0.76
C ASP A 12 -6.04 -0.66 2.25
N HIS A 13 -5.09 -0.16 3.04
CA HIS A 13 -5.26 0.19 4.44
C HIS A 13 -5.66 1.66 4.52
N VAL A 14 -6.87 1.95 5.01
CA VAL A 14 -7.44 3.31 5.05
C VAL A 14 -6.55 4.29 5.82
N ASP A 15 -5.97 3.83 6.94
CA ASP A 15 -5.03 4.59 7.76
C ASP A 15 -3.57 4.59 7.24
N GLY A 16 -3.27 3.81 6.20
CA GLY A 16 -1.92 3.61 5.68
C GLY A 16 -1.00 2.78 6.58
N ASN A 17 -1.48 2.20 7.69
CA ASN A 17 -0.69 1.36 8.57
C ASN A 17 -0.75 -0.12 8.12
N PRO A 18 0.35 -0.70 7.60
CA PRO A 18 0.36 -2.07 7.11
C PRO A 18 0.18 -3.14 8.20
N ALA A 19 0.23 -2.76 9.48
CA ALA A 19 -0.01 -3.68 10.60
C ALA A 19 -1.47 -3.69 11.08
N ASN A 20 -2.29 -2.69 10.71
CA ASN A 20 -3.68 -2.59 11.15
C ASN A 20 -4.61 -3.38 10.22
N ASN A 21 -4.76 -4.68 10.47
CA ASN A 21 -5.55 -5.58 9.63
C ASN A 21 -7.02 -5.72 10.04
N CYS A 22 -7.54 -4.79 10.85
CA CYS A 22 -8.97 -4.75 11.20
C CYS A 22 -9.81 -4.61 9.93
N ARG A 23 -10.92 -5.36 9.84
CA ARG A 23 -11.73 -5.46 8.62
C ARG A 23 -12.26 -4.11 8.14
N GLU A 24 -12.52 -3.21 9.08
CA GLU A 24 -13.02 -1.86 8.91
C GLU A 24 -11.95 -0.92 8.35
N ASN A 25 -10.67 -1.23 8.56
CA ASN A 25 -9.54 -0.49 8.02
C ASN A 25 -9.13 -0.93 6.61
N LEU A 26 -9.74 -2.01 6.08
CA LEU A 26 -9.43 -2.55 4.76
C LEU A 26 -10.48 -2.15 3.74
N ARG A 27 -10.03 -1.60 2.60
CA ARG A 27 -10.90 -1.32 1.45
C ARG A 27 -10.32 -1.87 0.15
N LEU A 28 -11.20 -2.18 -0.80
CA LEU A 28 -10.82 -2.48 -2.18
C LEU A 28 -10.95 -1.20 -3.00
N VAL A 29 -9.86 -0.79 -3.64
CA VAL A 29 -9.80 0.42 -4.46
C VAL A 29 -9.25 0.11 -5.85
N CYS A 30 -9.78 0.79 -6.86
CA CYS A 30 -9.30 0.62 -8.22
C CYS A 30 -7.85 1.17 -8.34
N PRO A 31 -6.99 0.67 -9.25
CA PRO A 31 -5.61 1.16 -9.38
C PRO A 31 -5.48 2.67 -9.64
N ASN A 32 -6.43 3.23 -10.41
CA ASN A 32 -6.47 4.67 -10.67
C ASN A 32 -6.83 5.45 -9.39
N CYS A 33 -7.77 4.94 -8.61
CA CYS A 33 -8.23 5.48 -7.34
C CYS A 33 -7.10 5.45 -6.30
N ASP A 34 -6.40 4.32 -6.20
CA ASP A 34 -5.24 4.10 -5.33
C ASP A 34 -4.15 5.15 -5.59
N SER A 35 -3.87 5.46 -6.86
CA SER A 35 -2.86 6.46 -7.23
C SER A 35 -3.14 7.89 -6.73
N GLN A 36 -4.38 8.19 -6.37
CA GLN A 36 -4.81 9.50 -5.87
C GLN A 36 -4.80 9.57 -4.34
N LEU A 37 -4.62 8.46 -3.65
CA LEU A 37 -4.66 8.43 -2.18
C LEU A 37 -3.46 9.17 -1.57
N PRO A 38 -3.65 9.85 -0.41
CA PRO A 38 -2.55 10.39 0.38
C PRO A 38 -1.57 9.31 0.85
N THR A 39 -2.06 8.08 1.04
CA THR A 39 -1.31 6.90 1.47
C THR A 39 -0.63 6.16 0.31
N TYR A 40 -0.67 6.69 -0.92
CA TYR A 40 -0.09 6.01 -2.08
C TYR A 40 1.45 5.95 -2.03
N LYS A 41 2.01 4.73 -1.97
CA LYS A 41 3.44 4.43 -2.07
C LYS A 41 4.31 5.35 -1.18
N SER A 42 5.22 6.12 -1.79
CA SER A 42 6.16 7.01 -1.11
C SER A 42 5.51 8.25 -0.50
N ARG A 43 4.21 8.48 -0.72
CA ARG A 43 3.44 9.51 -0.01
C ARG A 43 3.11 9.10 1.41
N ASN A 44 3.01 7.79 1.69
CA ASN A 44 2.79 7.23 3.03
C ASN A 44 4.08 7.19 3.87
N ARG A 45 4.74 8.34 4.00
CA ARG A 45 5.99 8.48 4.75
C ARG A 45 5.70 8.32 6.24
N GLY A 46 6.52 7.54 6.94
CA GLY A 46 6.38 7.32 8.38
C GLY A 46 5.55 6.09 8.76
N ASN A 47 4.52 5.72 7.98
CA ASN A 47 3.68 4.55 8.26
C ASN A 47 4.14 3.27 7.55
N GLY A 48 5.30 3.31 6.88
CA GLY A 48 5.87 2.15 6.21
C GLY A 48 6.35 1.05 7.17
N ARG A 49 6.69 -0.12 6.62
CA ARG A 49 7.21 -1.26 7.39
C ARG A 49 8.63 -0.97 7.89
N SER A 50 8.77 -0.62 9.16
CA SER A 50 10.06 -0.30 9.80
C SER A 50 11.10 -1.43 9.67
N SER A 51 10.65 -2.68 9.75
CA SER A 51 11.49 -3.87 9.55
C SER A 51 12.14 -3.91 8.17
N ARG A 52 11.47 -3.44 7.11
CA ARG A 52 12.05 -3.34 5.77
C ARG A 52 13.14 -2.28 5.71
N ARG A 53 12.91 -1.11 6.31
CA ARG A 53 13.93 -0.03 6.36
C ARG A 53 15.20 -0.50 7.07
N ARG A 54 15.06 -1.20 8.21
CA ARG A 54 16.21 -1.76 8.94
C ARG A 54 16.98 -2.76 8.07
N ARG A 55 16.27 -3.67 7.41
CA ARG A 55 16.91 -4.65 6.53
C ARG A 55 17.71 -4.03 5.37
N TYR A 56 17.20 -2.95 4.77
CA TYR A 56 17.96 -2.22 3.75
C TYR A 56 19.21 -1.55 4.33
N ALA A 57 19.12 -0.97 5.52
CA ALA A 57 20.29 -0.41 6.22
C ALA A 57 21.33 -1.49 6.56
N ASP A 58 20.89 -2.71 6.87
CA ASP A 58 21.76 -3.86 7.16
C ASP A 58 22.34 -4.53 5.90
N GLY A 59 22.06 -4.02 4.68
CA GLY A 59 22.51 -4.63 3.43
C GLY A 59 21.82 -5.95 3.06
N LYS A 60 20.71 -6.30 3.71
CA LYS A 60 19.96 -7.57 3.52
C LYS A 60 18.86 -7.44 2.46
N SER A 61 19.22 -6.90 1.29
CA SER A 61 18.38 -6.91 0.10
C SER A 61 18.55 -8.24 -0.64
N TYR A 62 17.47 -9.00 -0.78
CA TYR A 62 17.35 -10.17 -1.65
C TYR A 62 16.02 -10.09 -2.37
#